data_AF-A0A7X6X7H7-F1
#
_entry.id   AF-A0A7X6X7H7-F1
#
_cell.length_a   1.000
_cell.length_b   1.000
_cell.length_c   1.000
_cell.angle_alpha   90.00
_cell.angle_beta   90.00
_cell.angle_gamma   90.00
#
_symmetry.space_group_name_H-M   'P 1'
#
loop_
_entity.id
_entity.type
_entity.pdbx_description
1 polymer ?
#
loop_
_entity_poly.entity_id
_entity_poly.type
_entity_poly.pdbx_seq_one_letter_code
_entity_poly.pdbx_strand_id
1 'polypeptide(L)'
;MLYLMNAISLNMFDIDDTIRIKVVPLSLEQVKVLVREDKDILISAIGHEDTARIISNLLGEDIKPSRISVKLTPQDYAIIAQYTGPRLPEGSTKLPEGAEIKFYMVLLQ
;
A
#
# COMPACT_ATOMS: atom_id res chain seq x y z
N MET A 1 9.50 -7.51 6.49
CA MET A 1 8.38 -6.68 7.02
C MET A 1 7.26 -6.63 5.99
N LEU A 2 6.03 -6.32 6.42
CA LEU A 2 4.92 -6.02 5.51
C LEU A 2 4.73 -4.50 5.43
N TYR A 3 4.88 -3.91 4.25
CA TYR A 3 4.60 -2.48 4.03
C TYR A 3 3.24 -2.28 3.35
N LEU A 4 2.41 -1.36 3.86
CA LEU A 4 1.19 -0.91 3.17
C LEU A 4 1.41 0.49 2.59
N MET A 5 1.39 0.60 1.27
CA MET A 5 1.88 1.79 0.54
C MET A 5 0.87 2.24 -0.52
N ASN A 6 0.88 3.52 -0.92
CA ASN A 6 -0.02 4.05 -1.94
C ASN A 6 0.54 3.93 -3.37
N ALA A 7 1.85 3.75 -3.49
CA ALA A 7 2.58 3.65 -4.76
C ALA A 7 3.93 2.97 -4.56
N ILE A 8 4.55 2.58 -5.68
CA ILE A 8 5.93 2.09 -5.75
C ILE A 8 6.81 3.15 -6.42
N SER A 9 8.07 3.28 -5.99
CA SER A 9 9.06 4.20 -6.57
C SER A 9 10.39 3.48 -6.70
N LEU A 10 11.16 3.77 -7.76
CA LEU A 10 12.51 3.21 -7.91
C LEU A 10 13.45 3.61 -6.77
N ASN A 11 13.20 4.75 -6.11
CA ASN A 11 13.97 5.17 -4.94
C ASN A 11 13.83 4.22 -3.73
N MET A 12 12.84 3.33 -3.75
CA MET A 12 12.61 2.32 -2.72
C MET A 12 13.57 1.13 -2.83
N PHE A 13 14.38 1.06 -3.89
CA PHE A 13 15.32 -0.02 -4.11
C PHE A 13 16.74 0.52 -4.12
N ASP A 14 17.68 -0.32 -3.71
CA ASP A 14 19.11 -0.08 -3.91
C ASP A 14 19.49 -0.81 -5.21
N ILE A 15 19.54 -0.05 -6.31
CA ILE A 15 19.67 -0.58 -7.67
C ILE A 15 21.12 -0.38 -8.13
N ASP A 16 22.00 -1.30 -7.74
CA ASP A 16 23.38 -1.36 -8.24
C ASP A 16 23.50 -2.30 -9.46
N ASP A 17 22.49 -3.15 -9.70
CA ASP A 17 22.35 -4.04 -10.85
C ASP A 17 20.85 -4.29 -11.16
N THR A 18 20.56 -5.13 -12.14
CA THR A 18 19.23 -5.54 -12.56
C THR A 18 18.47 -6.19 -11.42
N ILE A 19 17.39 -5.54 -11.00
CA ILE A 19 16.41 -6.12 -10.06
C ILE A 19 15.18 -6.61 -10.81
N ARG A 20 14.50 -7.62 -10.26
CA ARG A 20 13.18 -8.04 -10.74
C ARG A 20 12.15 -7.80 -9.65
N ILE A 21 11.02 -7.22 -10.04
CA ILE A 21 9.90 -6.99 -9.15
C ILE A 21 8.74 -7.85 -9.64
N LYS A 22 8.23 -8.71 -8.78
CA LYS A 22 7.00 -9.46 -9.04
C LYS A 22 5.82 -8.69 -8.46
N VAL A 23 4.86 -8.37 -9.32
CA VAL A 23 3.62 -7.70 -8.95
C VAL A 23 2.45 -8.68 -9.13
N VAL A 24 1.70 -8.91 -8.06
CA VAL A 24 0.56 -9.85 -8.05
C VAL A 24 -0.70 -9.11 -7.62
N PRO A 25 -1.79 -9.11 -8.41
CA PRO A 25 -3.04 -8.50 -7.98
C PRO A 25 -3.61 -9.23 -6.76
N LEU A 26 -4.16 -8.47 -5.81
CA LEU A 26 -4.84 -8.98 -4.64
C LEU A 26 -6.30 -8.50 -4.61
N SER A 27 -7.20 -9.37 -4.15
CA SER A 27 -8.56 -8.96 -3.77
C SER A 27 -8.56 -8.25 -2.42
N LEU A 28 -9.59 -7.45 -2.16
CA LEU A 28 -9.76 -6.77 -0.86
C LEU A 28 -9.74 -7.77 0.31
N GLU A 29 -10.39 -8.93 0.15
CA GLU A 29 -10.45 -9.95 1.19
C GLU A 29 -9.07 -10.58 1.46
N GLN A 30 -8.25 -10.80 0.41
CA GLN A 30 -6.87 -11.26 0.61
C GLN A 30 -6.04 -10.24 1.39
N VAL A 31 -6.20 -8.94 1.09
CA VAL A 31 -5.49 -7.88 1.82
C VAL A 31 -5.92 -7.82 3.28
N LYS A 32 -7.22 -7.93 3.57
CA LYS A 32 -7.73 -7.96 4.95
C LYS A 32 -7.13 -9.10 5.76
N VAL A 33 -7.03 -10.29 5.17
CA VAL A 33 -6.41 -11.45 5.82
C VAL A 33 -4.94 -11.16 6.10
N LEU A 34 -4.16 -10.75 5.12
CA LEU A 34 -2.73 -10.45 5.28
C LEU A 34 -2.48 -9.35 6.33
N VAL A 35 -3.23 -8.25 6.28
CA VAL A 35 -3.08 -7.13 7.23
C VAL A 35 -3.43 -7.55 8.66
N ARG A 36 -4.37 -8.47 8.84
CA ARG A 36 -4.74 -9.01 10.16
C ARG A 36 -3.72 -10.02 10.67
N GLU A 37 -3.29 -10.95 9.83
CA GLU A 37 -2.36 -12.02 10.20
C GLU A 37 -0.95 -11.46 10.47
N ASP A 38 -0.50 -10.51 9.66
CA ASP A 38 0.83 -9.91 9.74
C ASP A 38 0.84 -8.57 10.51
N LYS A 39 -0.18 -8.32 11.33
CA LYS A 39 -0.37 -7.03 12.02
C LYS A 39 0.84 -6.61 12.85
N ASP A 40 1.56 -7.56 13.43
CA ASP A 40 2.73 -7.31 14.28
C ASP A 40 3.96 -6.83 13.48
N ILE A 41 3.99 -7.08 12.17
CA ILE A 41 5.07 -6.68 11.26
C ILE A 41 4.61 -5.69 10.18
N LEU A 42 3.38 -5.19 10.30
CA LEU A 42 2.76 -4.24 9.39
C LEU A 42 3.29 -2.83 9.65
N ILE A 43 3.82 -2.21 8.60
CA ILE A 43 4.26 -0.82 8.59
C ILE A 43 3.43 -0.06 7.56
N SER A 44 2.64 0.91 8.02
CA SER A 44 1.99 1.85 7.12
C SER A 44 3.03 2.81 6.54
N ALA A 45 2.99 3.00 5.22
CA ALA A 45 3.69 4.05 4.48
C ALA A 45 2.71 4.77 3.54
N ILE A 46 1.44 4.88 3.93
CA ILE A 46 0.43 5.68 3.24
C ILE A 46 0.67 7.16 3.55
N GLY A 47 1.14 7.93 2.57
CA GLY A 47 1.59 9.30 2.80
C GLY A 47 0.49 10.36 2.98
N HIS A 48 -0.76 10.08 2.63
CA HIS A 48 -1.86 11.07 2.71
C HIS A 48 -2.93 10.62 3.69
N GLU A 49 -3.40 11.54 4.54
CA GLU A 49 -4.40 11.24 5.57
C GLU A 49 -5.70 10.71 4.98
N ASP A 50 -6.23 11.38 3.95
CA ASP A 50 -7.48 10.95 3.31
C ASP A 50 -7.37 9.56 2.68
N THR A 51 -6.23 9.22 2.07
CA THR A 51 -5.97 7.89 1.53
C THR A 51 -5.91 6.85 2.65
N ALA A 52 -5.22 7.16 3.75
CA ALA A 52 -5.15 6.27 4.91
C ALA A 52 -6.54 6.03 5.49
N ARG A 53 -7.36 7.07 5.63
CA ARG A 53 -8.74 6.97 6.14
C ARG A 53 -9.62 6.07 5.25
N ILE A 54 -9.56 6.24 3.93
CA ILE A 54 -10.30 5.40 3.00
C ILE A 54 -9.83 3.94 3.08
N ILE A 55 -8.53 3.71 3.11
CA ILE A 55 -7.96 2.36 3.23
C ILE A 55 -8.36 1.72 4.56
N SER A 56 -8.30 2.46 5.68
CA SER A 56 -8.77 1.98 6.98
C SER A 56 -10.23 1.53 6.94
N ASN A 57 -11.10 2.32 6.30
CA ASN A 57 -12.51 1.97 6.12
C ASN A 57 -12.69 0.71 5.26
N LEU A 58 -11.91 0.56 4.19
CA LEU A 58 -11.98 -0.62 3.31
C LEU A 58 -11.48 -1.89 4.00
N LEU A 59 -10.40 -1.79 4.78
CA LEU A 59 -9.78 -2.92 5.46
C LEU A 59 -10.44 -3.27 6.79
N GLY A 60 -11.13 -2.32 7.42
CA GLY A 60 -11.67 -2.49 8.77
C GLY A 60 -10.60 -2.49 9.86
N GLU A 61 -9.43 -1.89 9.60
CA GLU A 61 -8.29 -1.77 10.50
C GLU A 61 -7.82 -0.32 10.56
N ASP A 62 -7.25 0.11 11.68
CA ASP A 62 -6.77 1.49 11.88
C ASP A 62 -5.38 1.69 11.23
N ILE A 63 -5.37 2.02 9.93
CA ILE A 63 -4.16 2.36 9.19
C ILE A 63 -3.81 3.84 9.41
N LYS A 64 -2.72 4.10 10.13
CA LYS A 64 -2.23 5.47 10.35
C LYS A 64 -1.56 6.04 9.10
N PRO A 65 -1.78 7.32 8.75
CA PRO A 65 -0.97 7.97 7.72
C PRO A 65 0.48 8.06 8.20
N SER A 66 1.41 7.76 7.30
CA SER A 66 2.82 7.67 7.60
C SER A 66 3.62 8.06 6.37
N ARG A 67 4.29 9.21 6.43
CA ARG A 67 5.22 9.70 5.39
C ARG A 67 6.64 9.26 5.75
N ILE A 68 6.95 8.01 5.46
CA ILE A 68 8.29 7.46 5.63
C ILE A 68 8.91 7.14 4.27
N SER A 69 10.24 7.25 4.19
CA SER A 69 11.00 6.69 3.08
C SER A 69 11.14 5.18 3.31
N VAL A 70 10.59 4.38 2.42
CA VAL A 70 10.70 2.91 2.47
C VAL A 70 11.86 2.46 1.61
N LYS A 71 12.67 1.53 2.13
CA LYS A 71 13.64 0.74 1.38
C LYS A 71 13.22 -0.73 1.45
N LEU A 72 12.96 -1.33 0.28
CA LEU A 72 12.49 -2.70 0.17
C LEU A 72 13.67 -3.64 -0.06
N THR A 73 13.72 -4.70 0.76
CA THR A 73 14.68 -5.80 0.62
C THR A 73 14.00 -7.09 0.15
N PRO A 74 14.74 -8.14 -0.25
CA PRO A 74 14.13 -9.43 -0.59
C PRO A 74 13.42 -10.14 0.57
N GLN A 75 13.61 -9.68 1.82
CA GLN A 75 12.88 -10.19 2.99
C GLN A 75 11.59 -9.42 3.29
N ASP A 76 11.27 -8.40 2.48
CA ASP A 76 10.07 -7.59 2.60
C ASP A 76 9.05 -7.93 1.52
N TYR A 77 7.79 -7.65 1.83
CA TYR A 77 6.74 -7.59 0.84
C TYR A 77 5.91 -6.34 1.08
N ALA A 78 5.45 -5.74 -0.02
CA ALA A 78 4.64 -4.53 0.03
C ALA A 78 3.26 -4.80 -0.58
N ILE A 79 2.23 -4.34 0.10
CA ILE A 79 0.88 -4.22 -0.44
C ILE A 79 0.72 -2.78 -0.92
N ILE A 80 0.53 -2.60 -2.22
CA ILE A 80 0.24 -1.32 -2.84
C ILE A 80 -1.27 -1.14 -2.94
N ALA A 81 -1.82 -0.21 -2.19
CA ALA A 81 -3.18 0.29 -2.33
C ALA A 81 -3.20 1.42 -3.37
N GLN A 82 -3.24 1.03 -4.65
CA GLN A 82 -3.17 1.97 -5.76
C GLN A 82 -4.54 2.63 -6.00
N TYR A 83 -4.61 3.91 -5.67
CA TYR A 83 -5.73 4.76 -6.06
C TYR A 83 -5.67 5.10 -7.55
N THR A 84 -6.78 4.91 -8.26
CA THR A 84 -6.98 5.36 -9.64
C THR A 84 -8.27 6.16 -9.70
N GLY A 85 -8.23 7.37 -10.24
CA GLY A 85 -9.39 8.26 -10.31
C GLY A 85 -9.01 9.73 -10.34
N PRO A 86 -9.99 10.65 -10.26
CA PRO A 86 -9.74 12.09 -10.13
C PRO A 86 -8.93 12.40 -8.87
N ARG A 87 -8.33 13.60 -8.76
CA ARG A 87 -7.65 14.01 -7.53
C ARG A 87 -8.61 13.87 -6.33
N LEU A 88 -8.14 13.22 -5.28
CA LEU A 88 -8.93 13.03 -4.06
C LEU A 88 -9.18 14.41 -3.40
N PRO A 89 -10.44 14.80 -3.15
CA PRO A 89 -10.74 16.00 -2.38
C PRO A 89 -10.21 15.91 -0.96
N GLU A 90 -9.75 17.04 -0.41
CA GLU A 90 -9.31 17.11 0.99
C GLU A 90 -10.46 16.74 1.94
N GLY A 91 -10.17 15.92 2.95
CA GLY A 91 -11.15 15.47 3.93
C GLY A 91 -12.02 14.29 3.47
N SER A 92 -11.71 13.68 2.32
CA SER A 92 -12.47 12.52 1.81
C SER A 92 -12.45 11.35 2.79
N THR A 93 -13.61 10.75 3.02
CA THR A 93 -13.78 9.54 3.86
C THR A 93 -14.20 8.32 3.05
N LYS A 94 -14.56 8.53 1.78
CA LYS A 94 -14.99 7.53 0.80
C LYS A 94 -14.36 7.85 -0.55
N LEU A 95 -14.32 6.86 -1.44
CA LEU A 95 -13.88 7.06 -2.81
C LEU A 95 -14.88 7.97 -3.55
N PRO A 96 -14.41 8.96 -4.34
CA PRO A 96 -15.28 9.72 -5.22
C PRO A 96 -15.82 8.82 -6.34
N GLU A 97 -16.90 9.25 -6.99
CA GLU A 97 -17.46 8.54 -8.13
C GLU A 97 -16.41 8.38 -9.25
N GLY A 98 -16.31 7.18 -9.81
CA GLY A 98 -15.31 6.84 -10.83
C GLY A 98 -13.90 6.62 -10.30
N ALA A 99 -13.67 6.66 -8.99
CA ALA A 99 -12.41 6.25 -8.38
C ALA A 99 -12.45 4.82 -7.84
N GLU A 100 -11.31 4.15 -7.89
CA GLU A 100 -11.09 2.81 -7.35
C GLU A 100 -9.76 2.74 -6.59
N ILE A 101 -9.68 1.79 -5.65
CA ILE A 101 -8.41 1.34 -5.08
C ILE A 101 -8.23 -0.12 -5.50
N LYS A 102 -7.14 -0.38 -6.23
CA LYS A 102 -6.68 -1.73 -6.57
C LYS A 102 -5.51 -2.09 -5.66
N PHE A 103 -5.44 -3.37 -5.28
CA PHE A 103 -4.39 -3.86 -4.41
C PHE A 103 -3.43 -4.75 -5.17
N TYR A 104 -2.14 -4.59 -4.89
CA TYR A 104 -1.09 -5.40 -5.48
C TYR A 104 -0.08 -5.80 -4.42
N MET A 105 0.29 -7.07 -4.37
CA MET A 105 1.48 -7.53 -3.67
C MET A 105 2.70 -7.29 -4.56
N VAL A 106 3.75 -6.74 -3.96
CA VAL A 106 5.04 -6.45 -4.59
C VAL A 106 6.11 -7.19 -3.82
N LEU A 107 6.89 -7.98 -4.56
CA LEU A 107 8.00 -8.78 -4.05
C LEU A 107 9.25 -8.46 -4.86
N LEU A 108 10.37 -8.23 -4.18
CA LEU A 108 11.68 -8.16 -4.81
C LEU A 108 12.22 -9.58 -5.04
N GLN A 109 12.76 -9.83 -6.23
CA GLN A 109 13.29 -11.13 -6.68
C GLN A 109 14.74 -11.04 -7.14
#